data_AF-A0A2V6G1J5-F1
#
_entry.id   AF-A0A2V6G1J5-F1
#
_cell.length_a   1.000
_cell.length_b   1.000
_cell.length_c   1.000
_cell.angle_alpha   90.00
_cell.angle_beta   90.00
_cell.angle_gamma   90.00
#
_symmetry.space_group_name_H-M   'P 1'
#
loop_
_entity.id
_entity.type
_entity.pdbx_description
1 polymer ?
#
loop_
_entity_poly.entity_id
_entity_poly.type
_entity_poly.pdbx_seq_one_letter_code
_entity_poly.pdbx_strand_id
1 'polypeptide(L)'
;MIAHLKLDDRLAVLRAHDRFRKWASLDDERVCILCKRKFNGRQVEIDRIRNREYQLRCPTDGCNSEPHLWIDAATPLVSHVAGSDWWYAAAKKDEPRAPISALRTRAQRI
;
A
#
# COMPACT_ATOMS: atom_id res chain seq x y z
N MET A 1 8.41 -17.39 17.69
CA MET A 1 8.38 -16.94 19.10
C MET A 1 8.03 -15.48 19.07
N ILE A 2 6.93 -15.11 19.71
CA ILE A 2 6.46 -13.72 19.77
C ILE A 2 7.51 -12.90 20.53
N ALA A 3 7.96 -11.81 19.92
CA ALA A 3 8.92 -10.92 20.54
C ALA A 3 8.20 -9.98 21.53
N HIS A 4 8.57 -10.06 22.81
CA HIS A 4 8.20 -9.05 23.80
C HIS A 4 9.13 -7.84 23.63
N LEU A 5 8.71 -6.88 22.81
CA LEU A 5 9.44 -5.64 22.54
C LEU A 5 8.95 -4.51 23.45
N LYS A 6 9.85 -3.59 23.83
CA LYS A 6 9.44 -2.30 24.38
C LYS A 6 8.63 -1.53 23.34
N LEU A 7 7.81 -0.58 23.79
CA LEU A 7 6.91 0.18 22.90
C LEU A 7 7.69 0.93 21.79
N ASP A 8 8.83 1.55 22.13
CA ASP A 8 9.65 2.27 21.15
C ASP A 8 10.29 1.32 20.12
N ASP A 9 10.84 0.19 20.58
CA ASP A 9 11.40 -0.85 19.70
C ASP A 9 10.33 -1.40 18.76
N ARG A 10 9.12 -1.62 19.28
CA ARG A 10 7.97 -2.09 18.51
C ARG A 10 7.60 -1.11 17.41
N LEU A 11 7.52 0.19 17.71
CA LEU A 11 7.22 1.22 16.72
C LEU A 11 8.32 1.31 15.66
N ALA A 12 9.59 1.17 16.06
CA ALA A 12 10.71 1.15 15.13
C ALA A 12 10.61 -0.03 14.15
N VAL A 13 10.26 -1.23 14.63
CA VAL A 13 10.03 -2.40 13.78
C VAL A 13 8.87 -2.16 12.81
N LEU A 14 7.72 -1.68 13.29
CA LEU A 14 6.57 -1.38 12.42
C LEU A 14 6.93 -0.40 11.30
N ARG A 15 7.68 0.66 11.61
CA ARG A 15 8.16 1.66 10.64
C ARG A 15 9.16 1.08 9.64
N ALA A 16 9.99 0.12 10.04
CA ALA A 16 10.98 -0.50 9.16
C ALA A 16 10.34 -1.40 8.08
N HIS A 17 9.24 -2.08 8.44
CA HIS A 17 8.57 -3.04 7.56
C HIS A 17 7.44 -2.45 6.70
N ASP A 18 6.95 -1.24 7.00
CA ASP A 18 6.02 -0.51 6.12
C ASP A 18 6.67 0.76 5.56
N ARG A 19 7.30 0.61 4.39
CA ARG A 19 8.05 1.70 3.74
C ARG A 19 7.16 2.76 3.10
N PHE A 20 5.93 2.40 2.72
CA PHE A 20 5.05 3.26 1.95
C PHE A 20 4.04 4.00 2.83
N ARG A 21 3.57 3.34 3.91
CA ARG A 21 2.57 3.88 4.81
C ARG A 21 3.15 3.82 6.23
N LYS A 22 3.95 4.82 6.57
CA LYS A 22 4.66 4.82 7.87
C LYS A 22 3.68 4.83 9.03
N TRP A 23 3.97 4.04 10.05
CA TRP A 23 3.35 4.12 11.37
C TRP A 23 3.86 5.37 12.09
N ALA A 24 3.01 6.38 12.28
CA ALA A 24 3.29 7.56 13.09
C ALA A 24 3.30 7.20 14.58
N SER A 25 2.37 6.36 15.03
CA SER A 25 2.26 5.89 16.41
C SER A 25 1.84 4.43 16.49
N LEU A 26 1.90 3.84 17.70
CA LEU A 26 1.33 2.51 17.93
C LEU A 26 -0.20 2.51 17.97
N ASP A 27 -0.83 3.69 18.07
CA ASP A 27 -2.28 3.89 18.08
C ASP A 27 -2.86 3.95 16.68
N ASP A 28 -2.02 4.11 15.66
CA ASP A 28 -2.46 4.11 14.27
C ASP A 28 -3.20 2.82 13.97
N GLU A 29 -4.31 2.94 13.25
CA GLU A 29 -5.18 1.81 12.96
C GLU A 29 -5.05 1.39 11.50
N ARG A 30 -5.02 0.08 11.30
CA ARG A 30 -5.01 -0.56 10.00
C ARG A 30 -6.15 -1.54 9.88
N VAL A 31 -6.53 -1.79 8.63
CA VAL A 31 -7.47 -2.85 8.27
C VAL A 31 -6.74 -3.88 7.43
N CYS A 32 -6.84 -5.15 7.83
CA CYS A 32 -6.36 -6.26 7.02
C CYS A 32 -7.31 -6.46 5.83
N ILE A 33 -6.80 -6.45 4.60
CA ILE A 33 -7.67 -6.68 3.44
C ILE A 33 -8.15 -8.13 3.33
N LEU A 34 -7.50 -9.10 3.97
CA LEU A 34 -7.90 -10.51 3.94
C LEU A 34 -9.04 -10.78 4.93
N CYS A 35 -8.79 -10.61 6.23
CA CYS A 35 -9.78 -10.92 7.27
C CYS A 35 -10.70 -9.74 7.63
N LYS A 36 -10.49 -8.56 7.02
CA LYS A 36 -11.26 -7.32 7.26
C LYS A 36 -11.23 -6.78 8.70
N ARG A 37 -10.43 -7.39 9.58
CA ARG A 37 -10.27 -6.94 10.96
C ARG A 37 -9.50 -5.61 11.00
N LYS A 38 -10.02 -4.69 11.82
CA LYS A 38 -9.33 -3.46 12.23
C LYS A 38 -8.46 -3.74 13.45
N PHE A 39 -7.24 -3.26 13.46
CA PHE A 39 -6.30 -3.41 14.56
C PHE A 39 -5.31 -2.23 14.60
N ASN A 40 -4.62 -2.06 15.73
CA ASN A 40 -3.59 -1.04 15.88
C ASN A 40 -2.18 -1.64 15.99
N GLY A 41 -1.18 -0.76 16.04
CA GLY A 41 0.22 -1.13 16.10
C GLY A 41 0.58 -1.96 17.34
N ARG A 42 -0.16 -1.85 18.46
CA ARG A 42 0.04 -2.67 19.67
C ARG A 42 -0.45 -4.09 19.54
N GLN A 43 -1.40 -4.34 18.64
CA GLN A 43 -1.99 -5.65 18.42
C GLN A 43 -1.20 -6.49 17.42
N VAL A 44 -0.48 -5.87 16.46
CA VAL A 44 0.32 -6.58 15.44
C VAL A 44 1.18 -7.71 16.05
N GLU A 45 1.13 -8.90 15.47
CA GLU A 45 2.04 -9.94 15.93
C GLU A 45 3.44 -9.68 15.37
N ILE A 46 4.44 -9.68 16.25
CA ILE A 46 5.84 -9.49 15.87
C ILE A 46 6.59 -10.74 16.28
N ASP A 47 7.01 -11.50 15.29
CA ASP A 47 7.82 -12.68 15.47
C ASP A 47 9.28 -12.37 15.20
N ARG A 48 10.17 -12.90 16.05
CA ARG A 48 11.61 -12.81 15.81
C ARG A 48 12.06 -14.01 15.01
N ILE A 49 12.64 -13.78 13.83
CA ILE A 49 13.23 -14.80 12.97
C ILE A 49 14.73 -14.91 13.27
N ARG A 50 15.36 -16.01 12.82
CA ARG A 50 16.82 -16.15 12.78
C ARG A 50 17.44 -14.94 12.06
N ASN A 51 18.65 -14.54 12.48
CA ASN A 51 19.38 -13.36 11.97
C ASN A 51 18.89 -11.98 12.45
N ARG A 52 18.18 -11.90 13.59
CA ARG A 52 17.70 -10.63 14.19
C ARG A 52 16.71 -9.86 13.32
N GLU A 53 16.10 -10.52 12.36
CA GLU A 53 15.01 -9.96 11.57
C GLU A 53 13.66 -10.19 12.27
N TYR A 54 12.72 -9.28 12.04
CA TYR A 54 11.36 -9.38 12.55
C TYR A 54 10.40 -9.70 11.42
N GLN A 55 9.35 -10.46 11.71
CA GLN A 55 8.23 -10.66 10.81
C GLN A 55 6.97 -10.12 11.47
N LEU A 56 6.22 -9.34 10.69
CA LEU A 56 4.97 -8.75 11.09
C LEU A 56 3.79 -9.60 10.58
N ARG A 57 2.86 -9.94 11.47
CA ARG A 57 1.65 -10.70 11.13
C ARG A 57 0.38 -10.04 11.66
N CYS A 58 -0.72 -10.34 10.98
CA CYS A 58 -2.05 -9.94 11.40
C CYS A 58 -2.38 -10.59 12.77
N PRO A 59 -3.01 -9.85 13.71
CA PRO A 59 -3.40 -10.39 15.02
C PRO A 59 -4.59 -11.35 14.99
N THR A 60 -5.14 -11.65 13.82
CA THR A 60 -6.25 -12.60 13.66
C THR A 60 -5.68 -14.00 13.55
N ASP A 61 -6.13 -14.88 14.44
CA ASP A 61 -5.71 -16.26 14.43
C ASP A 61 -6.03 -16.92 13.08
N GLY A 62 -5.05 -17.65 12.53
CA GLY A 62 -5.13 -18.24 11.18
C GLY A 62 -5.02 -17.26 10.00
N CYS A 63 -4.87 -15.95 10.22
CA CYS A 63 -4.67 -14.99 9.13
C CYS A 63 -3.18 -14.80 8.82
N ASN A 64 -2.77 -15.14 7.60
CA ASN A 64 -1.39 -15.00 7.11
C ASN A 64 -1.10 -13.62 6.47
N SER A 65 -1.90 -12.60 6.77
CA SER A 65 -1.75 -11.28 6.14
C SER A 65 -0.48 -10.56 6.62
N GLU A 66 0.30 -10.07 5.67
CA GLU A 66 1.54 -9.30 5.84
C GLU A 66 1.32 -7.78 5.68
N PRO A 67 2.29 -6.91 6.07
CA PRO A 67 2.13 -5.45 6.06
C PRO A 67 1.65 -4.81 4.77
N HIS A 68 2.03 -5.36 3.61
CA HIS A 68 1.61 -4.82 2.32
C HIS A 68 0.08 -4.93 2.11
N LEU A 69 -0.57 -5.88 2.80
CA LEU A 69 -2.01 -6.14 2.79
C LEU A 69 -2.78 -5.34 3.86
N TRP A 70 -2.12 -4.42 4.56
CA TRP A 70 -2.73 -3.60 5.59
C TRP A 70 -2.90 -2.17 5.08
N ILE A 71 -4.13 -1.68 5.08
CA ILE A 71 -4.46 -0.33 4.62
C ILE A 71 -4.84 0.55 5.80
N ASP A 72 -4.74 1.87 5.64
CA ASP A 72 -5.23 2.79 6.66
C ASP A 72 -6.74 2.63 6.82
N ALA A 73 -7.22 2.68 8.06
CA ALA A 73 -8.66 2.54 8.34
C ALA A 73 -9.52 3.61 7.66
N ALA A 74 -8.94 4.77 7.37
CA ALA A 74 -9.58 5.86 6.62
C ALA A 74 -9.62 5.61 5.10
N THR A 75 -8.87 4.62 4.58
CA THR A 75 -8.87 4.31 3.15
C THR A 75 -10.15 3.53 2.82
N PRO A 76 -11.07 4.08 2.00
CA PRO A 76 -12.27 3.37 1.60
C PRO A 76 -11.87 2.12 0.81
N LEU A 77 -12.28 0.95 1.29
CA LEU A 77 -12.18 -0.30 0.52
C LEU A 77 -13.18 -0.23 -0.62
N VAL A 78 -12.70 0.18 -1.80
CA VAL A 78 -13.49 0.09 -3.03
C VAL A 78 -13.69 -1.39 -3.32
N SER A 79 -14.95 -1.84 -3.33
CA SER A 79 -15.27 -3.23 -3.65
C SER A 79 -14.86 -3.53 -5.11
N HIS A 80 -14.56 -4.79 -5.40
CA HIS A 80 -14.22 -5.25 -6.76
C HIS A 80 -15.31 -4.89 -7.81
N VAL A 81 -16.55 -4.61 -7.36
CA VAL A 81 -17.66 -4.18 -8.22
C VAL A 81 -17.42 -2.79 -8.81
N ALA A 82 -16.70 -1.92 -8.11
CA ALA A 82 -16.33 -0.59 -8.61
C ALA A 82 -15.00 -0.58 -9.41
N GLY A 83 -14.39 -1.75 -9.60
CA GLY A 83 -13.12 -1.94 -10.31
C GLY A 83 -13.26 -2.36 -11.78
N SER A 84 -14.45 -2.34 -12.37
CA SER A 84 -14.63 -2.82 -13.74
C SER A 84 -14.10 -1.84 -14.81
N ASP A 85 -13.85 -0.57 -14.47
CA ASP A 85 -13.64 0.48 -15.48
C ASP A 85 -12.26 1.15 -15.45
N TRP A 86 -11.38 0.81 -14.52
CA TRP A 86 -10.07 1.47 -14.42
C TRP A 86 -9.15 1.15 -15.60
N TRP A 87 -9.27 -0.05 -16.19
CA TRP A 87 -8.52 -0.44 -17.39
C TRP A 87 -9.06 0.22 -18.67
N TYR A 88 -10.38 0.45 -18.76
CA TYR A 88 -10.98 1.24 -19.86
C TYR A 88 -10.54 2.71 -19.84
N ALA A 89 -10.40 3.32 -18.66
CA ALA A 89 -9.91 4.69 -18.53
C ALA A 89 -8.42 4.82 -18.90
N ALA A 90 -7.60 3.81 -18.57
CA ALA A 90 -6.18 3.79 -18.93
C ALA A 90 -5.96 3.62 -20.45
N ALA A 91 -6.79 2.82 -21.12
CA ALA A 91 -6.70 2.56 -22.56
C ALA A 91 -7.00 3.79 -23.43
N LYS A 92 -7.66 4.84 -22.90
CA LYS A 92 -8.03 6.05 -23.65
C LYS A 92 -6.88 7.05 -23.87
N LYS A 93 -5.67 6.80 -23.35
CA LYS A 93 -4.51 7.69 -23.55
C LYS A 93 -3.63 7.37 -24.75
N ASP A 94 -3.86 6.24 -25.42
CA ASP A 94 -3.13 5.81 -26.63
C ASP A 94 -3.91 6.08 -27.92
N GLU A 95 -4.54 7.25 -28.05
CA GLU A 95 -4.88 7.74 -29.39
C GLU A 95 -3.58 8.18 -30.07
N PRO A 96 -3.23 7.66 -31.27
CA PRO A 96 -2.02 8.08 -31.97
C PRO A 96 -2.06 9.59 -32.22
N ARG A 97 -1.15 10.33 -31.59
CA ARG A 97 -0.91 11.73 -31.98
C ARG A 97 -0.51 11.73 -33.45
N ALA A 98 -1.31 12.39 -34.28
CA ALA A 98 -0.95 12.63 -35.68
C ALA A 98 0.47 13.25 -35.74
N PRO A 99 1.33 12.79 -36.65
CA PRO A 99 2.68 13.31 -36.76
C PRO A 99 2.66 14.81 -37.08
N ILE A 100 3.47 15.59 -36.36
CA ILE A 100 3.58 17.05 -36.42
C ILE A 100 4.14 17.57 -37.77
N SER A 101 4.37 16.71 -38.77
CA SER A 101 5.00 17.10 -40.03
C SER A 101 4.05 17.73 -41.07
N ALA A 102 2.75 17.88 -40.79
CA ALA A 102 1.78 18.40 -41.76
C ALA A 102 1.47 19.91 -41.67
N LEU A 103 2.31 20.72 -40.99
CA LEU A 103 2.15 22.18 -40.95
C LEU A 103 3.46 22.89 -41.33
N ARG A 104 3.75 22.93 -42.63
CA ARG A 104 4.52 24.03 -43.24
C ARG A 104 3.83 24.52 -44.50
N THR A 105 2.79 25.31 -44.31
CA THR A 105 2.25 26.20 -45.34
C THR A 105 3.08 27.49 -45.38
N ARG A 106 3.90 27.60 -46.42
CA ARG A 106 4.13 28.80 -47.25
C ARG A 106 3.86 30.20 -46.63
N ALA A 107 4.92 30.94 -46.32
CA ALA A 107 5.06 32.41 -46.44
C ALA A 107 6.54 32.81 -46.21
N GLN A 108 7.24 33.76 -46.84
CA GLN A 108 7.16 34.58 -48.06
C GLN A 108 8.56 35.27 -48.20
N ARG A 109 9.00 35.53 -49.45
CA ARG A 109 9.87 36.63 -49.97
C ARG A 109 11.24 36.93 -49.34
N ILE A 110 12.30 36.91 -50.17
CA ILE A 110 13.05 38.09 -50.67
C ILE A 110 13.36 37.85 -52.15
#